data_AF-A0A9E5KFK4-F1
#
_entry.id   AF-A0A9E5KFK4-F1
#
_cell.length_a   1.000
_cell.length_b   1.000
_cell.length_c   1.000
_cell.angle_alpha   90.00
_cell.angle_beta   90.00
_cell.angle_gamma   90.00
#
_symmetry.space_group_name_H-M   'P 1'
#
loop_
_entity.id
_entity.type
_entity.pdbx_description
1 polymer ?
#
loop_
_entity_poly.entity_id
_entity_poly.type
_entity_poly.pdbx_seq_one_letter_code
_entity_poly.pdbx_strand_id
1 'polypeptide(L)'
;MNVSVAVQKPVSFTDFKVADISLAPWGRREIAIAETEMPGLMAIRQEYAARQPLKGARITGSLHMTIQTAVLIETLKALGAEIRWASCNIYSTQDHAAAAIAAGGIPVYAYKGESLVEYWDYTHKIFEWADGGHTNMILDDGGDATLLLHLGARAEADIHVLDKPTSEEERILYAAIKSRIASHPGWYAKNLAAVKGVTEETTTGVHRLYQMHKRGELKFPAINVNDSVTKSKFDNLYGCRESLVDGIKRATDVMIAGKIAVVAGYGDVGKGSAQALRALSAQVWITEVDPICALQAAMEGYRVVTMDYACDKADIFVTATGNYKVITHAHMAKM
;
A
#
# COMPACT_ATOMS: atom_id res chain seq x y z
N MET A 1 16.06 43.68 -38.90
CA MET A 1 16.68 42.68 -38.00
C MET A 1 15.56 41.97 -37.25
N ASN A 2 15.18 40.77 -37.70
CA ASN A 2 14.18 39.96 -37.00
C ASN A 2 14.90 39.19 -35.89
N VAL A 3 14.67 39.60 -34.64
CA VAL A 3 15.12 38.83 -33.47
C VAL A 3 14.15 37.67 -33.29
N SER A 4 14.61 36.48 -33.65
CA SER A 4 14.01 35.20 -33.32
C SER A 4 13.93 35.07 -31.79
N VAL A 5 12.73 35.11 -31.23
CA VAL A 5 12.49 34.71 -29.84
C VAL A 5 12.51 33.19 -29.82
N ALA A 6 13.62 32.62 -29.36
CA ALA A 6 13.72 31.20 -29.09
C ALA A 6 12.68 30.84 -28.02
N VAL A 7 11.62 30.15 -28.42
CA VAL A 7 10.68 29.49 -27.52
C VAL A 7 11.50 28.45 -26.74
N GLN A 8 11.81 28.73 -25.48
CA GLN A 8 12.36 27.71 -24.59
C GLN A 8 11.35 26.57 -24.52
N LYS A 9 11.74 25.38 -25.02
CA LYS A 9 10.99 24.15 -24.79
C LYS A 9 10.84 23.98 -23.27
N PRO A 10 9.64 23.67 -22.74
CA PRO A 10 9.50 23.34 -21.34
C PRO A 10 10.44 22.16 -21.03
N VAL A 11 11.24 22.30 -19.97
CA VAL A 11 12.09 21.21 -19.47
C VAL A 11 11.15 20.05 -19.17
N SER A 12 11.29 18.94 -19.90
CA SER A 12 10.50 17.74 -19.64
C SER A 12 10.89 17.22 -18.26
N PHE A 13 9.96 17.20 -17.31
CA PHE A 13 10.12 16.50 -16.05
C PHE A 13 10.39 15.02 -16.37
N THR A 14 11.47 14.45 -15.85
CA THR A 14 11.88 13.05 -16.13
C THR A 14 12.08 12.22 -14.86
N ASP A 15 11.83 12.79 -13.68
CA ASP A 15 12.05 12.14 -12.39
C ASP A 15 10.86 11.27 -11.99
N PHE A 16 10.56 10.27 -12.81
CA PHE A 16 9.48 9.31 -12.58
C PHE A 16 9.74 8.01 -13.35
N LYS A 17 9.05 6.94 -12.97
CA LYS A 17 8.95 5.68 -13.69
C LYS A 17 7.52 5.16 -13.60
N VAL A 18 6.78 5.30 -14.69
CA VAL A 18 5.40 4.84 -14.86
C VAL A 18 5.30 4.01 -16.14
N ALA A 19 4.25 3.22 -16.32
CA ALA A 19 4.07 2.38 -17.52
C ALA A 19 4.00 3.23 -18.80
N ASP A 20 3.11 4.21 -18.83
CA ASP A 20 2.89 5.07 -19.99
C ASP A 20 2.39 6.46 -19.56
N ILE A 21 3.24 7.48 -19.78
CA ILE A 21 2.90 8.87 -19.46
C ILE A 21 1.75 9.41 -20.32
N SER A 22 1.46 8.80 -21.48
CA SER A 22 0.38 9.20 -22.37
C SER A 22 -1.02 9.01 -21.76
N LEU A 23 -1.13 8.20 -20.70
CA LEU A 23 -2.37 7.95 -19.97
C LEU A 23 -2.78 9.10 -19.04
N ALA A 24 -1.93 10.12 -18.85
CA ALA A 24 -2.18 11.23 -17.94
C ALA A 24 -3.53 11.96 -18.16
N PRO A 25 -4.00 12.23 -19.40
CA PRO A 25 -5.31 12.85 -19.61
C PRO A 25 -6.49 11.97 -19.16
N TRP A 26 -6.35 10.65 -19.25
CA TRP A 26 -7.36 9.73 -18.71
C TRP A 26 -7.34 9.76 -17.19
N GLY A 27 -6.18 9.59 -16.56
CA GLY A 27 -6.06 9.69 -15.10
C GLY A 27 -6.60 11.00 -14.55
N ARG A 28 -6.34 12.13 -15.23
CA ARG A 28 -6.87 13.43 -14.83
C ARG A 28 -8.40 13.49 -14.80
N ARG A 29 -9.07 12.84 -15.77
CA ARG A 29 -10.54 12.76 -15.81
C ARG A 29 -11.09 11.92 -14.67
N GLU A 30 -10.45 10.78 -14.36
CA GLU A 30 -10.88 9.95 -13.23
C GLU A 30 -10.58 10.57 -11.87
N ILE A 31 -9.46 11.29 -11.72
CA ILE A 31 -9.17 12.08 -10.52
C ILE A 31 -10.27 13.12 -10.30
N ALA A 32 -10.70 13.85 -11.34
CA ALA A 32 -11.77 14.84 -11.21
C ALA A 32 -13.12 14.23 -10.77
N ILE A 33 -13.41 12.99 -11.18
CA ILE A 33 -14.58 12.24 -10.69
C ILE A 33 -14.36 11.82 -9.22
N ALA A 34 -13.18 11.28 -8.89
CA ALA A 34 -12.88 10.84 -7.54
C ALA A 34 -12.90 12.00 -6.52
N GLU A 35 -12.52 13.21 -6.91
CA GLU A 35 -12.64 14.39 -6.05
C GLU A 35 -14.08 14.65 -5.59
N THR A 36 -15.11 14.33 -6.40
CA THR A 36 -16.52 14.48 -6.00
C THR A 36 -16.95 13.42 -4.99
N GLU A 37 -16.30 12.26 -4.98
CA GLU A 37 -16.55 11.14 -4.06
C GLU A 37 -15.63 11.16 -2.82
N MET A 38 -14.69 12.11 -2.73
CA MET A 38 -13.74 12.24 -1.62
C MET A 38 -13.92 13.56 -0.85
N PRO A 39 -15.11 13.86 -0.31
CA PRO A 39 -15.43 15.16 0.30
C PRO A 39 -14.54 15.49 1.50
N GLY A 40 -14.04 14.50 2.24
CA GLY A 40 -13.13 14.73 3.37
C GLY A 40 -11.80 15.36 2.95
N LEU A 41 -11.17 14.85 1.87
CA LEU A 41 -9.94 15.43 1.34
C LEU A 41 -10.18 16.80 0.74
N MET A 42 -11.30 16.99 0.03
CA MET A 42 -11.64 18.28 -0.55
C MET A 42 -11.92 19.35 0.52
N ALA A 43 -12.59 18.99 1.62
CA ALA A 43 -12.78 19.86 2.77
C ALA A 43 -11.45 20.23 3.43
N ILE A 44 -10.53 19.27 3.60
CA ILE A 44 -9.18 19.53 4.12
C ILE A 44 -8.42 20.51 3.23
N ARG A 45 -8.49 20.37 1.90
CA ARG A 45 -7.90 21.34 0.97
C ARG A 45 -8.48 22.73 1.20
N GLN A 46 -9.81 22.85 1.27
CA GLN A 46 -10.49 24.14 1.47
C GLN A 46 -10.11 24.78 2.81
N GLU A 47 -10.05 24.01 3.88
CA GLU A 47 -9.76 24.49 5.24
C GLU A 47 -8.30 24.91 5.41
N TYR A 48 -7.36 24.11 4.89
CA TYR A 48 -5.94 24.24 5.26
C TYR A 48 -5.02 24.78 4.15
N ALA A 49 -5.45 24.82 2.88
CA ALA A 49 -4.57 25.25 1.80
C ALA A 49 -4.04 26.68 2.01
N ALA A 50 -4.85 27.62 2.49
CA ALA A 50 -4.38 28.99 2.74
C ALA A 50 -3.26 29.07 3.80
N ARG A 51 -3.24 28.14 4.75
CA ARG A 51 -2.25 28.09 5.84
C ARG A 51 -0.95 27.40 5.43
N GLN A 52 -0.96 26.57 4.39
CA GLN A 52 0.19 25.77 3.94
C GLN A 52 0.86 25.00 5.11
N PRO A 53 0.11 24.20 5.90
CA PRO A 53 0.65 23.58 7.12
C PRO A 53 1.75 22.55 6.85
N LEU A 54 1.85 22.03 5.63
CA LEU A 54 2.88 21.08 5.23
C LEU A 54 4.03 21.75 4.47
N LYS A 55 4.12 23.09 4.47
CA LYS A 55 5.26 23.79 3.85
C LYS A 55 6.58 23.34 4.47
N GLY A 56 7.48 22.84 3.62
CA GLY A 56 8.78 22.27 4.04
C GLY A 56 8.72 20.81 4.48
N ALA A 57 7.55 20.18 4.45
CA ALA A 57 7.43 18.72 4.56
C ALA A 57 7.89 18.08 3.25
N ARG A 58 8.69 17.03 3.38
CA ARG A 58 9.19 16.17 2.31
C ARG A 58 8.68 14.78 2.57
N ILE A 59 7.56 14.47 1.94
CA ILE A 59 6.76 13.28 2.20
C ILE A 59 7.12 12.21 1.19
N THR A 60 7.57 11.07 1.70
CA THR A 60 7.68 9.83 0.94
C THR A 60 6.45 8.99 1.19
N GLY A 61 5.72 8.66 0.13
CA GLY A 61 4.58 7.75 0.19
C GLY A 61 4.92 6.37 -0.37
N SER A 62 4.57 5.33 0.39
CA SER A 62 4.51 3.94 -0.08
C SER A 62 3.11 3.42 0.20
N LEU A 63 2.23 3.63 -0.78
CA LEU A 63 0.80 3.35 -0.71
C LEU A 63 0.35 2.94 -2.10
N HIS A 64 -0.69 2.10 -2.23
CA HIS A 64 -1.23 1.70 -3.53
C HIS A 64 -1.40 2.91 -4.46
N MET A 65 -0.75 2.90 -5.63
CA MET A 65 -0.78 4.04 -6.56
C MET A 65 -2.05 4.04 -7.41
N THR A 66 -3.17 4.41 -6.80
CA THR A 66 -4.52 4.44 -7.39
C THR A 66 -5.01 5.86 -7.67
N ILE A 67 -6.19 5.99 -8.27
CA ILE A 67 -6.90 7.26 -8.42
C ILE A 67 -7.21 7.89 -7.05
N GLN A 68 -7.58 7.10 -6.05
CA GLN A 68 -7.87 7.60 -4.70
C GLN A 68 -6.60 8.16 -4.06
N THR A 69 -5.48 7.45 -4.19
CA THR A 69 -4.17 7.91 -3.73
C THR A 69 -3.71 9.15 -4.48
N ALA A 70 -4.02 9.28 -5.77
CA ALA A 70 -3.74 10.51 -6.52
C ALA A 70 -4.44 11.74 -5.90
N VAL A 71 -5.70 11.61 -5.46
CA VAL A 71 -6.39 12.69 -4.73
C VAL A 71 -5.72 12.99 -3.37
N LEU A 72 -5.23 11.97 -2.66
CA LEU A 72 -4.44 12.16 -1.43
C LEU A 72 -3.14 12.92 -1.70
N ILE A 73 -2.35 12.50 -2.69
CA ILE A 73 -1.09 13.15 -3.09
C ILE A 73 -1.33 14.62 -3.42
N GLU A 74 -2.34 14.92 -4.24
CA GLU A 74 -2.65 16.30 -4.61
C GLU A 74 -3.18 17.12 -3.44
N THR A 75 -3.82 16.48 -2.45
CA THR A 75 -4.19 17.15 -1.19
C THR A 75 -2.95 17.54 -0.40
N LEU A 76 -2.01 16.62 -0.19
CA LEU A 76 -0.76 16.91 0.52
C LEU A 76 0.03 18.03 -0.17
N LYS A 77 0.09 18.03 -1.52
CA LYS A 77 0.74 19.09 -2.31
C LYS A 77 0.01 20.42 -2.16
N ALA A 78 -1.31 20.43 -2.22
CA ALA A 78 -2.12 21.63 -2.00
C ALA A 78 -1.91 22.24 -0.60
N LEU A 79 -1.57 21.42 0.40
CA LEU A 79 -1.22 21.86 1.75
C LEU A 79 0.25 22.26 1.93
N GLY A 80 1.06 22.22 0.86
CA GLY A 80 2.43 22.74 0.81
C GLY A 80 3.55 21.70 0.86
N ALA A 81 3.24 20.40 0.85
CA ALA A 81 4.26 19.35 0.87
C ALA A 81 4.98 19.20 -0.48
N GLU A 82 6.27 18.87 -0.43
CA GLU A 82 6.97 18.21 -1.53
C GLU A 82 6.81 16.69 -1.37
N ILE A 83 6.61 15.96 -2.48
CA ILE A 83 6.15 14.56 -2.43
C ILE A 83 6.95 13.70 -3.41
N ARG A 84 7.25 12.46 -2.99
CA ARG A 84 7.71 11.36 -3.86
C ARG A 84 6.91 10.10 -3.52
N TRP A 85 6.56 9.29 -4.53
CA TRP A 85 5.64 8.17 -4.32
C TRP A 85 6.05 6.89 -5.03
N ALA A 86 5.82 5.75 -4.37
CA ALA A 86 5.85 4.42 -4.95
C ALA A 86 4.63 3.63 -4.45
N SER A 87 4.30 2.57 -5.18
CA SER A 87 3.26 1.65 -4.73
C SER A 87 3.79 0.74 -3.61
N CYS A 88 2.91 0.26 -2.73
CA CYS A 88 3.23 -0.78 -1.73
C CYS A 88 2.88 -2.20 -2.23
N ASN A 89 2.45 -2.34 -3.49
CA ASN A 89 2.15 -3.65 -4.07
C ASN A 89 2.30 -3.64 -5.60
N ILE A 90 2.99 -4.67 -6.10
CA ILE A 90 3.37 -4.85 -7.50
C ILE A 90 2.21 -4.88 -8.51
N TYR A 91 0.97 -5.15 -8.08
CA TYR A 91 -0.19 -5.24 -8.98
C TYR A 91 -1.27 -4.19 -8.73
N SER A 92 -1.09 -3.34 -7.73
CA SER A 92 -2.12 -2.41 -7.27
C SER A 92 -2.17 -1.08 -8.01
N THR A 93 -1.10 -0.73 -8.71
CA THR A 93 -1.01 0.53 -9.45
C THR A 93 -2.09 0.62 -10.52
N GLN A 94 -2.73 1.78 -10.61
CA GLN A 94 -3.52 2.19 -11.76
C GLN A 94 -2.66 3.10 -12.62
N ASP A 95 -2.18 2.60 -13.75
CA ASP A 95 -1.13 3.28 -14.54
C ASP A 95 -1.52 4.69 -15.01
N HIS A 96 -2.81 4.90 -15.30
CA HIS A 96 -3.33 6.22 -15.65
C HIS A 96 -3.32 7.19 -14.46
N ALA A 97 -3.54 6.72 -13.23
CA ALA A 97 -3.39 7.53 -12.02
C ALA A 97 -1.92 7.94 -11.82
N ALA A 98 -1.00 6.98 -11.90
CA ALA A 98 0.44 7.21 -11.81
C ALA A 98 0.91 8.22 -12.87
N ALA A 99 0.47 8.06 -14.12
CA ALA A 99 0.79 8.99 -15.22
C ALA A 99 0.25 10.40 -14.97
N ALA A 100 -0.97 10.55 -14.45
CA ALA A 100 -1.56 11.86 -14.18
C ALA A 100 -0.84 12.64 -13.06
N ILE A 101 -0.34 11.92 -12.05
CA ILE A 101 0.48 12.50 -10.97
C ILE A 101 1.89 12.85 -11.48
N ALA A 102 2.53 11.94 -12.22
CA ALA A 102 3.84 12.18 -12.83
C ALA A 102 3.83 13.38 -13.79
N ALA A 103 2.82 13.48 -14.66
CA ALA A 103 2.63 14.62 -15.56
C ALA A 103 2.38 15.94 -14.81
N GLY A 104 1.88 15.87 -13.57
CA GLY A 104 1.74 17.01 -12.65
C GLY A 104 3.05 17.44 -11.97
N GLY A 105 4.19 16.85 -12.36
CA GLY A 105 5.52 17.16 -11.84
C GLY A 105 5.80 16.58 -10.46
N ILE A 106 5.11 15.50 -10.07
CA ILE A 106 5.35 14.79 -8.82
C ILE A 106 6.03 13.44 -9.13
N PRO A 107 7.20 13.15 -8.54
CA PRO A 107 7.90 11.88 -8.73
C PRO A 107 7.04 10.67 -8.32
N VAL A 108 6.78 9.78 -9.28
CA VAL A 108 6.08 8.51 -9.07
C VAL A 108 6.91 7.39 -9.68
N TYR A 109 7.17 6.35 -8.89
CA TYR A 109 7.85 5.12 -9.31
C TYR A 109 6.93 3.95 -9.03
N ALA A 110 6.04 3.68 -9.97
CA ALA A 110 5.03 2.66 -9.83
C ALA A 110 4.43 2.33 -11.19
N TYR A 111 4.28 1.04 -11.48
CA TYR A 111 3.40 0.59 -12.55
C TYR A 111 2.81 -0.79 -12.25
N LYS A 112 1.70 -1.13 -12.91
CA LYS A 112 1.05 -2.42 -12.67
C LYS A 112 1.85 -3.56 -13.28
N GLY A 113 2.23 -4.53 -12.45
CA GLY A 113 2.99 -5.70 -12.86
C GLY A 113 4.50 -5.51 -12.81
N GLU A 114 4.99 -4.55 -12.03
CA GLU A 114 6.42 -4.41 -11.75
C GLU A 114 7.00 -5.67 -11.09
N SER A 115 8.28 -5.94 -11.35
CA SER A 115 8.98 -7.03 -10.67
C SER A 115 9.30 -6.66 -9.22
N LEU A 116 9.55 -7.66 -8.36
CA LEU A 116 10.03 -7.41 -6.99
C LEU A 116 11.36 -6.64 -6.95
N VAL A 117 12.18 -6.76 -8.00
CA VAL A 117 13.44 -5.99 -8.12
C VAL A 117 13.13 -4.51 -8.32
N GLU A 118 12.19 -4.20 -9.22
CA GLU A 118 11.74 -2.82 -9.45
C GLU A 118 11.01 -2.25 -8.25
N TYR A 119 10.14 -3.02 -7.60
CA TYR A 119 9.45 -2.62 -6.36
C TYR A 119 10.43 -2.08 -5.31
N TRP A 120 11.48 -2.85 -5.01
CA TRP A 120 12.48 -2.42 -4.04
C TRP A 120 13.38 -1.31 -4.55
N ASP A 121 13.70 -1.24 -5.85
CA ASP A 121 14.40 -0.08 -6.43
C ASP A 121 13.56 1.21 -6.30
N TYR A 122 12.26 1.13 -6.59
CA TYR A 122 11.31 2.24 -6.50
C TYR A 122 11.14 2.71 -5.06
N THR A 123 11.13 1.77 -4.12
CA THR A 123 11.13 2.09 -2.68
C THR A 123 12.41 2.84 -2.26
N HIS A 124 13.56 2.65 -2.92
CA HIS A 124 14.72 3.52 -2.69
C HIS A 124 14.56 4.88 -3.37
N LYS A 125 14.05 4.92 -4.61
CA LYS A 125 13.90 6.15 -5.41
C LYS A 125 13.03 7.21 -4.74
N ILE A 126 12.05 6.80 -3.95
CA ILE A 126 11.19 7.72 -3.21
C ILE A 126 11.87 8.41 -2.01
N PHE A 127 13.07 7.97 -1.63
CA PHE A 127 13.93 8.65 -0.64
C PHE A 127 15.05 9.49 -1.29
N GLU A 128 15.21 9.44 -2.62
CA GLU A 128 16.24 10.18 -3.36
C GLU A 128 15.70 11.55 -3.82
N TRP A 129 15.93 12.62 -3.06
CA TRP A 129 15.51 13.97 -3.47
C TRP A 129 16.53 14.62 -4.41
N ALA A 130 16.05 15.29 -5.47
CA ALA A 130 16.90 15.81 -6.54
C ALA A 130 17.95 16.85 -6.10
N ASP A 131 17.68 17.57 -5.02
CA ASP A 131 18.59 18.55 -4.41
C ASP A 131 19.52 17.95 -3.34
N GLY A 132 19.49 16.62 -3.16
CA GLY A 132 20.23 15.92 -2.11
C GLY A 132 19.62 16.05 -0.72
N GLY A 133 18.43 16.65 -0.59
CA GLY A 133 17.68 16.70 0.66
C GLY A 133 17.16 15.31 1.10
N HIS A 134 16.47 15.30 2.24
CA HIS A 134 15.98 14.08 2.86
C HIS A 134 14.48 14.10 3.09
N THR A 135 13.89 12.92 3.05
CA THR A 135 12.54 12.67 3.54
C THR A 135 12.48 13.01 5.01
N ASN A 136 11.47 13.79 5.40
CA ASN A 136 11.24 14.11 6.81
C ASN A 136 9.90 13.56 7.33
N MET A 137 9.05 13.01 6.48
CA MET A 137 7.81 12.33 6.84
C MET A 137 7.59 11.12 5.94
N ILE A 138 7.13 10.01 6.51
CA ILE A 138 6.75 8.81 5.76
C ILE A 138 5.23 8.62 5.88
N LEU A 139 4.59 8.30 4.75
CA LEU A 139 3.22 7.84 4.69
C LEU A 139 3.25 6.42 4.11
N ASP A 140 2.97 5.42 4.95
CA ASP A 140 3.28 4.01 4.68
C ASP A 140 2.01 3.15 4.74
N ASP A 141 1.98 2.10 3.93
CA ASP A 141 0.98 1.05 3.96
C ASP A 141 1.68 -0.31 3.88
N GLY A 142 1.55 -1.07 4.96
CA GLY A 142 2.19 -2.37 5.13
C GLY A 142 3.56 -2.25 5.78
N GLY A 143 4.17 -1.07 5.79
CA GLY A 143 5.38 -0.74 6.54
C GLY A 143 6.69 -1.02 5.80
N ASP A 144 6.68 -1.17 4.48
CA ASP A 144 7.86 -1.54 3.70
C ASP A 144 8.85 -0.39 3.55
N ALA A 145 8.38 0.86 3.40
CA ALA A 145 9.28 2.02 3.37
C ALA A 145 9.96 2.21 4.74
N THR A 146 9.21 2.01 5.82
CA THR A 146 9.73 2.03 7.19
C THR A 146 10.72 0.89 7.44
N LEU A 147 10.38 -0.33 7.00
CA LEU A 147 11.23 -1.52 7.11
C LEU A 147 12.56 -1.29 6.37
N LEU A 148 12.52 -0.77 5.15
CA LEU A 148 13.70 -0.52 4.33
C LEU A 148 14.72 0.35 5.09
N LEU A 149 14.28 1.48 5.65
CA LEU A 149 15.18 2.38 6.38
C LEU A 149 15.73 1.76 7.67
N HIS A 150 14.88 1.09 8.46
CA HIS A 150 15.31 0.49 9.73
C HIS A 150 16.24 -0.70 9.51
N LEU A 151 15.91 -1.58 8.55
CA LEU A 151 16.74 -2.73 8.21
C LEU A 151 18.05 -2.30 7.55
N GLY A 152 18.00 -1.34 6.63
CA GLY A 152 19.18 -0.82 5.97
C GLY A 152 20.15 -0.14 6.95
N ALA A 153 19.66 0.68 7.88
CA ALA A 153 20.49 1.32 8.89
C ALA A 153 21.12 0.30 9.87
N ARG A 154 20.41 -0.78 10.19
CA ARG A 154 20.98 -1.90 10.94
C ARG A 154 22.05 -2.64 10.13
N ALA A 155 21.82 -2.86 8.84
CA ALA A 155 22.76 -3.51 7.95
C ALA A 155 24.03 -2.68 7.70
N GLU A 156 23.95 -1.35 7.77
CA GLU A 156 25.13 -0.47 7.75
C GLU A 156 26.03 -0.68 8.98
N ALA A 157 25.45 -1.03 10.13
CA ALA A 157 26.21 -1.35 11.35
C ALA A 157 26.65 -2.82 11.41
N ASP A 158 25.83 -3.74 10.90
CA ASP A 158 26.11 -5.16 10.84
C ASP A 158 25.47 -5.78 9.58
N ILE A 159 26.28 -5.99 8.54
CA ILE A 159 25.81 -6.50 7.25
C ILE A 159 25.25 -7.93 7.34
N HIS A 160 25.59 -8.69 8.38
CA HIS A 160 25.17 -10.09 8.56
C HIS A 160 23.68 -10.24 8.88
N VAL A 161 22.98 -9.16 9.25
CA VAL A 161 21.52 -9.17 9.39
C VAL A 161 20.80 -9.53 8.08
N LEU A 162 21.51 -9.51 6.94
CA LEU A 162 21.00 -9.77 5.60
C LEU A 162 21.45 -11.14 5.02
N ASP A 163 21.96 -12.05 5.84
CA ASP A 163 22.54 -13.32 5.35
C ASP A 163 21.55 -14.48 5.24
N LYS A 164 20.38 -14.36 5.85
CA LYS A 164 19.40 -15.46 5.93
C LYS A 164 18.02 -15.04 5.41
N PRO A 165 17.86 -14.75 4.11
CA PRO A 165 16.55 -14.49 3.54
C PRO A 165 15.68 -15.75 3.64
N THR A 166 14.41 -15.57 4.00
CA THR A 166 13.42 -16.65 4.19
C THR A 166 12.37 -16.68 3.06
N SER A 167 12.36 -15.67 2.19
CA SER A 167 11.49 -15.57 1.02
C SER A 167 12.25 -15.04 -0.20
N GLU A 168 11.64 -15.16 -1.38
CA GLU A 168 12.15 -14.52 -2.60
C GLU A 168 12.25 -13.01 -2.45
N GLU A 169 11.22 -12.40 -1.87
CA GLU A 169 11.16 -10.97 -1.61
C GLU A 169 12.29 -10.51 -0.68
N GLU A 170 12.54 -11.21 0.44
CA GLU A 170 13.66 -10.89 1.33
C GLU A 170 15.00 -11.03 0.62
N ARG A 171 15.19 -12.06 -0.21
CA ARG A 171 16.43 -12.21 -1.00
C ARG A 171 16.66 -11.00 -1.90
N ILE A 172 15.61 -10.47 -2.52
CA ILE A 172 15.69 -9.30 -3.41
C ILE A 172 15.91 -8.01 -2.61
N LEU A 173 15.14 -7.79 -1.54
CA LEU A 173 15.34 -6.66 -0.61
C LEU A 173 16.76 -6.63 -0.07
N TYR A 174 17.27 -7.77 0.42
CA TYR A 174 18.59 -7.84 1.04
C TYR A 174 19.69 -7.58 0.01
N ALA A 175 19.53 -8.06 -1.22
CA ALA A 175 20.44 -7.74 -2.32
C ALA A 175 20.40 -6.24 -2.68
N ALA A 176 19.21 -5.63 -2.71
CA ALA A 176 19.05 -4.19 -2.94
C ALA A 176 19.73 -3.37 -1.84
N ILE A 177 19.57 -3.76 -0.57
CA ILE A 177 20.24 -3.10 0.56
C ILE A 177 21.77 -3.25 0.47
N LYS A 178 22.29 -4.46 0.24
CA LYS A 178 23.73 -4.70 0.08
C LYS A 178 24.31 -3.82 -1.03
N SER A 179 23.63 -3.74 -2.18
CA SER A 179 24.02 -2.89 -3.31
C SER A 179 24.02 -1.40 -2.96
N ARG A 180 22.99 -0.94 -2.23
CA ARG A 180 22.89 0.46 -1.81
C ARG A 180 23.98 0.83 -0.81
N ILE A 181 24.26 -0.01 0.18
CA ILE A 181 25.35 0.23 1.16
C ILE A 181 26.69 0.31 0.45
N ALA A 182 26.97 -0.60 -0.50
CA ALA A 182 28.22 -0.61 -1.24
C ALA A 182 28.43 0.64 -2.10
N SER A 183 27.36 1.14 -2.72
CA SER A 183 27.41 2.34 -3.59
C SER A 183 27.31 3.66 -2.82
N HIS A 184 26.60 3.69 -1.69
CA HIS A 184 26.33 4.89 -0.90
C HIS A 184 26.44 4.60 0.61
N PRO A 185 27.65 4.48 1.16
CA PRO A 185 27.83 4.22 2.59
C PRO A 185 27.19 5.29 3.49
N GLY A 186 26.41 4.86 4.48
CA GLY A 186 25.71 5.73 5.42
C GLY A 186 24.42 6.36 4.87
N TRP A 187 23.94 5.91 3.71
CA TRP A 187 22.71 6.40 3.10
C TRP A 187 21.49 6.13 3.98
N TYR A 188 21.37 4.94 4.57
CA TYR A 188 20.20 4.59 5.39
C TYR A 188 20.20 5.36 6.71
N ALA A 189 21.33 5.38 7.43
CA ALA A 189 21.42 6.10 8.70
C ALA A 189 21.10 7.60 8.54
N LYS A 190 21.57 8.24 7.47
CA LYS A 190 21.28 9.66 7.16
C LYS A 190 19.79 9.88 6.88
N ASN A 191 19.18 9.07 6.02
CA ASN A 191 17.75 9.19 5.72
C ASN A 191 16.89 8.91 6.94
N LEU A 192 17.20 7.83 7.69
CA LEU A 192 16.48 7.46 8.91
C LEU A 192 16.52 8.56 9.98
N ALA A 193 17.67 9.23 10.15
CA ALA A 193 17.82 10.30 11.12
C ALA A 193 17.05 11.59 10.77
N ALA A 194 16.72 11.79 9.48
CA ALA A 194 15.97 12.96 9.03
C ALA A 194 14.44 12.82 9.20
N VAL A 195 13.94 11.59 9.34
CA VAL A 195 12.51 11.31 9.45
C VAL A 195 11.98 11.73 10.82
N LYS A 196 10.91 12.53 10.81
CA LYS A 196 10.23 13.05 12.00
C LYS A 196 9.07 12.18 12.45
N GLY A 197 8.55 11.33 11.57
CA GLY A 197 7.53 10.35 11.91
C GLY A 197 6.96 9.62 10.69
N VAL A 198 6.21 8.55 10.97
CA VAL A 198 5.44 7.78 10.00
C VAL A 198 3.95 7.80 10.35
N THR A 199 3.10 7.81 9.34
CA THR A 199 1.67 7.48 9.47
C THR A 199 1.42 6.18 8.72
N GLU A 200 0.97 5.14 9.42
CA GLU A 200 0.81 3.79 8.87
C GLU A 200 -0.66 3.39 8.76
N GLU A 201 -1.05 2.92 7.57
CA GLU A 201 -2.44 2.71 7.19
C GLU A 201 -2.99 1.33 7.54
N THR A 202 -2.20 0.25 7.52
CA THR A 202 -2.76 -1.11 7.62
C THR A 202 -2.36 -1.88 8.86
N THR A 203 -3.21 -2.84 9.24
CA THR A 203 -3.01 -3.73 10.40
C THR A 203 -1.62 -4.38 10.41
N THR A 204 -1.13 -4.83 9.24
CA THR A 204 0.17 -5.48 9.12
C THR A 204 1.32 -4.52 9.41
N GLY A 205 1.31 -3.32 8.82
CA GLY A 205 2.34 -2.31 9.08
C GLY A 205 2.31 -1.83 10.53
N VAL A 206 1.12 -1.63 11.10
CA VAL A 206 0.94 -1.29 12.52
C VAL A 206 1.53 -2.39 13.43
N HIS A 207 1.32 -3.66 13.10
CA HIS A 207 1.92 -4.75 13.87
C HIS A 207 3.45 -4.74 13.80
N ARG A 208 4.03 -4.46 12.62
CA ARG A 208 5.49 -4.27 12.46
C ARG A 208 6.00 -3.10 13.32
N LEU A 209 5.27 -1.97 13.37
CA LEU A 209 5.60 -0.83 14.23
C LEU A 209 5.55 -1.18 15.71
N TYR A 210 4.52 -1.89 16.18
CA TYR A 210 4.45 -2.34 17.57
C TYR A 210 5.59 -3.32 17.91
N GLN A 211 5.97 -4.21 17.00
CA GLN A 211 7.12 -5.10 17.20
C GLN A 211 8.43 -4.31 17.33
N MET A 212 8.68 -3.35 16.44
CA MET A 212 9.85 -2.47 16.53
C MET A 212 9.85 -1.65 17.83
N HIS A 213 8.69 -1.11 18.23
CA HIS A 213 8.56 -0.36 19.47
C HIS A 213 8.85 -1.21 20.71
N LYS A 214 8.26 -2.42 20.79
CA LYS A 214 8.51 -3.37 21.90
C LYS A 214 9.98 -3.78 22.02
N ARG A 215 10.72 -3.83 20.90
CA ARG A 215 12.17 -4.11 20.88
C ARG A 215 13.05 -2.88 21.08
N GLY A 216 12.48 -1.67 21.20
CA GLY A 216 13.26 -0.42 21.28
C GLY A 216 13.97 -0.04 19.98
N GLU A 217 13.53 -0.59 18.85
CA GLU A 217 14.17 -0.41 17.53
C GLU A 217 13.59 0.78 16.75
N LEU A 218 12.33 1.16 17.00
CA LEU A 218 11.63 2.22 16.29
C LEU A 218 12.30 3.58 16.54
N LYS A 219 12.77 4.26 15.48
CA LYS A 219 13.60 5.48 15.59
C LYS A 219 12.85 6.79 15.51
N PHE A 220 11.58 6.78 15.13
CA PHE A 220 10.74 7.97 15.03
C PHE A 220 9.31 7.67 15.50
N PRO A 221 8.54 8.70 15.90
CA PRO A 221 7.13 8.55 16.23
C PRO A 221 6.32 7.91 15.09
N ALA A 222 5.34 7.09 15.45
CA ALA A 222 4.44 6.46 14.49
C ALA A 222 2.98 6.73 14.90
N ILE A 223 2.16 7.13 13.94
CA ILE A 223 0.71 7.23 14.09
C ILE A 223 0.08 6.02 13.43
N ASN A 224 -0.62 5.24 14.24
CA ASN A 224 -1.49 4.16 13.79
C ASN A 224 -2.78 4.76 13.23
N VAL A 225 -2.86 4.86 11.90
CA VAL A 225 -4.07 5.35 11.22
C VAL A 225 -5.11 4.24 11.13
N ASN A 226 -4.67 2.99 10.95
CA ASN A 226 -5.54 1.81 10.82
C ASN A 226 -6.62 1.74 11.90
N ASP A 227 -6.24 1.93 13.16
CA ASP A 227 -7.14 1.74 14.31
C ASP A 227 -8.01 2.95 14.60
N SER A 228 -7.94 4.00 13.78
CA SER A 228 -8.99 5.01 13.74
C SER A 228 -10.31 4.32 13.40
N VAL A 229 -11.39 4.64 14.13
CA VAL A 229 -12.71 4.05 13.89
C VAL A 229 -13.17 4.30 12.45
N THR A 230 -12.94 5.52 11.95
CA THR A 230 -13.25 5.93 10.57
C THR A 230 -12.38 5.27 9.50
N LYS A 231 -11.36 4.50 9.89
CA LYS A 231 -10.52 3.68 9.01
C LYS A 231 -10.92 2.22 9.16
N SER A 232 -10.55 1.58 10.27
CA SER A 232 -10.81 0.16 10.52
C SER A 232 -12.26 -0.28 10.29
N LYS A 233 -13.25 0.50 10.75
CA LYS A 233 -14.67 0.13 10.61
C LYS A 233 -15.33 0.58 9.31
N PHE A 234 -14.61 1.30 8.46
CA PHE A 234 -15.10 1.74 7.17
C PHE A 234 -14.33 1.10 6.02
N ASP A 235 -13.04 1.41 5.90
CA ASP A 235 -12.19 0.92 4.82
C ASP A 235 -12.05 -0.61 4.86
N ASN A 236 -11.50 -1.17 5.94
CA ASN A 236 -11.30 -2.61 6.03
C ASN A 236 -12.62 -3.40 5.92
N LEU A 237 -13.73 -2.85 6.42
CA LEU A 237 -15.03 -3.51 6.42
C LEU A 237 -15.81 -3.28 5.12
N TYR A 238 -16.21 -2.04 4.85
CA TYR A 238 -17.06 -1.70 3.70
C TYR A 238 -16.26 -1.64 2.41
N GLY A 239 -15.01 -1.20 2.44
CA GLY A 239 -14.12 -1.21 1.27
C GLY A 239 -13.93 -2.63 0.74
N CYS A 240 -13.61 -3.59 1.62
CA CYS A 240 -13.51 -5.00 1.21
C CYS A 240 -14.85 -5.61 0.80
N ARG A 241 -15.98 -5.13 1.37
CA ARG A 241 -17.31 -5.57 0.97
C ARG A 241 -17.64 -5.22 -0.49
N GLU A 242 -17.20 -4.05 -0.95
CA GLU A 242 -17.40 -3.62 -2.34
C GLU A 242 -16.34 -4.24 -3.28
N SER A 243 -15.07 -4.21 -2.89
CA SER A 243 -13.95 -4.55 -3.78
C SER A 243 -13.63 -6.04 -3.93
N LEU A 244 -13.94 -6.88 -2.94
CA LEU A 244 -13.61 -8.31 -3.01
C LEU A 244 -14.27 -8.99 -4.21
N VAL A 245 -15.60 -8.85 -4.30
CA VAL A 245 -16.38 -9.51 -5.33
C VAL A 245 -16.12 -8.87 -6.69
N ASP A 246 -15.86 -7.55 -6.73
CA ASP A 246 -15.40 -6.88 -7.95
C ASP A 246 -14.11 -7.53 -8.47
N GLY A 247 -13.11 -7.73 -7.61
CA GLY A 247 -11.86 -8.42 -7.96
C GLY A 247 -12.08 -9.84 -8.50
N ILE A 248 -12.86 -10.67 -7.79
CA ILE A 248 -13.18 -12.04 -8.22
C ILE A 248 -13.87 -12.03 -9.59
N LYS A 249 -14.85 -11.15 -9.78
CA LYS A 249 -15.62 -11.07 -11.03
C LYS A 249 -14.76 -10.63 -12.20
N ARG A 250 -13.99 -9.55 -12.06
CA ARG A 250 -13.09 -9.09 -13.13
C ARG A 250 -12.05 -10.13 -13.51
N ALA A 251 -11.60 -10.95 -12.55
CA ALA A 251 -10.57 -11.95 -12.79
C ALA A 251 -11.09 -13.24 -13.43
N THR A 252 -12.34 -13.63 -13.17
CA THR A 252 -12.81 -14.99 -13.47
C THR A 252 -14.20 -15.07 -14.11
N ASP A 253 -14.96 -13.97 -14.10
CA ASP A 253 -16.38 -13.91 -14.48
C ASP A 253 -17.28 -14.94 -13.76
N VAL A 254 -16.79 -15.54 -12.67
CA VAL A 254 -17.48 -16.65 -12.01
C VAL A 254 -18.79 -16.20 -11.37
N MET A 255 -19.81 -17.04 -11.49
CA MET A 255 -21.06 -16.89 -10.76
C MET A 255 -20.82 -17.19 -9.27
N ILE A 256 -21.11 -16.23 -8.40
CA ILE A 256 -20.96 -16.36 -6.94
C ILE A 256 -22.16 -17.11 -6.32
N ALA A 257 -23.36 -16.89 -6.85
CA ALA A 257 -24.58 -17.50 -6.34
C ALA A 257 -24.54 -19.03 -6.43
N GLY A 258 -24.92 -19.69 -5.34
CA GLY A 258 -24.95 -21.15 -5.24
C GLY A 258 -23.59 -21.80 -4.90
N LYS A 259 -22.49 -21.04 -4.94
CA LYS A 259 -21.14 -21.52 -4.60
C LYS A 259 -20.93 -21.63 -3.09
N ILE A 260 -20.02 -22.51 -2.69
CA ILE A 260 -19.47 -22.52 -1.33
C ILE A 260 -18.22 -21.63 -1.34
N ALA A 261 -18.23 -20.57 -0.53
CA ALA A 261 -17.10 -19.65 -0.42
C ALA A 261 -16.54 -19.65 0.99
N VAL A 262 -15.23 -19.89 1.13
CA VAL A 262 -14.53 -19.92 2.41
C VAL A 262 -13.79 -18.61 2.61
N VAL A 263 -14.06 -17.92 3.72
CA VAL A 263 -13.29 -16.76 4.17
C VAL A 263 -12.48 -17.16 5.40
N ALA A 264 -11.16 -17.15 5.27
CA ALA A 264 -10.26 -17.45 6.37
C ALA A 264 -9.92 -16.17 7.13
N GLY A 265 -10.32 -16.09 8.39
CA GLY A 265 -10.29 -14.89 9.22
C GLY A 265 -11.59 -14.10 9.14
N TYR A 266 -12.07 -13.66 10.29
CA TYR A 266 -13.32 -12.92 10.49
C TYR A 266 -13.10 -11.64 11.32
N GLY A 267 -11.93 -11.02 11.15
CA GLY A 267 -11.68 -9.61 11.51
C GLY A 267 -12.47 -8.66 10.60
N ASP A 268 -12.12 -7.37 10.57
CA ASP A 268 -12.88 -6.37 9.80
C ASP A 268 -12.91 -6.68 8.29
N VAL A 269 -11.77 -7.06 7.70
CA VAL A 269 -11.68 -7.52 6.29
C VAL A 269 -12.54 -8.76 6.04
N GLY A 270 -12.44 -9.75 6.93
CA GLY A 270 -13.19 -11.00 6.82
C GLY A 270 -14.70 -10.81 6.93
N LYS A 271 -15.15 -9.90 7.81
CA LYS A 271 -16.55 -9.51 7.94
C LYS A 271 -17.10 -8.91 6.65
N GLY A 272 -16.38 -7.95 6.06
CA GLY A 272 -16.78 -7.31 4.81
C GLY A 272 -16.85 -8.31 3.66
N SER A 273 -15.81 -9.14 3.57
CA SER A 273 -15.68 -10.22 2.58
C SER A 273 -16.85 -11.21 2.65
N ALA A 274 -17.17 -11.69 3.85
CA ALA A 274 -18.25 -12.63 4.08
C ALA A 274 -19.64 -12.02 3.80
N GLN A 275 -19.84 -10.75 4.12
CA GLN A 275 -21.07 -10.02 3.81
C GLN A 275 -21.27 -9.91 2.28
N ALA A 276 -20.22 -9.56 1.54
CA ALA A 276 -20.27 -9.42 0.08
C ALA A 276 -20.65 -10.74 -0.62
N LEU A 277 -19.96 -11.82 -0.24
CA LEU A 277 -20.20 -13.16 -0.81
C LEU A 277 -21.62 -13.64 -0.52
N ARG A 278 -22.09 -13.45 0.72
CA ARG A 278 -23.46 -13.82 1.12
C ARG A 278 -24.52 -12.98 0.41
N ALA A 279 -24.28 -11.69 0.20
CA ALA A 279 -25.21 -10.81 -0.51
C ALA A 279 -25.46 -11.27 -1.96
N LEU A 280 -24.50 -11.99 -2.56
CA LEU A 280 -24.65 -12.64 -3.85
C LEU A 280 -25.03 -14.14 -3.75
N SER A 281 -25.61 -14.55 -2.63
CA SER A 281 -26.14 -15.91 -2.40
C SER A 281 -25.09 -17.03 -2.44
N ALA A 282 -23.83 -16.76 -2.07
CA ALA A 282 -22.89 -17.82 -1.75
C ALA A 282 -23.20 -18.43 -0.37
N GLN A 283 -22.94 -19.73 -0.22
CA GLN A 283 -22.86 -20.40 1.07
C GLN A 283 -21.50 -20.10 1.69
N VAL A 284 -21.46 -19.09 2.57
CA VAL A 284 -20.21 -18.62 3.15
C VAL A 284 -19.83 -19.44 4.39
N TRP A 285 -18.63 -20.00 4.38
CA TRP A 285 -17.99 -20.67 5.52
C TRP A 285 -16.82 -19.83 6.02
N ILE A 286 -16.62 -19.83 7.34
CA ILE A 286 -15.56 -19.07 8.00
C ILE A 286 -14.56 -20.04 8.62
N THR A 287 -13.27 -19.75 8.51
CA THR A 287 -12.25 -20.36 9.39
C THR A 287 -11.74 -19.29 10.35
N GLU A 288 -11.66 -19.63 11.63
CA GLU A 288 -11.22 -18.70 12.67
C GLU A 288 -10.45 -19.40 13.79
N VAL A 289 -9.48 -18.68 14.35
CA VAL A 289 -8.71 -19.06 15.53
C VAL A 289 -9.17 -18.30 16.76
N ASP A 290 -9.76 -17.12 16.60
CA ASP A 290 -10.31 -16.33 17.71
C ASP A 290 -11.76 -16.77 17.99
N PRO A 291 -12.07 -17.24 19.22
CA PRO A 291 -13.40 -17.74 19.55
C PRO A 291 -14.48 -16.65 19.56
N ILE A 292 -14.12 -15.38 19.80
CA ILE A 292 -15.04 -14.24 19.75
C ILE A 292 -15.44 -13.98 18.30
N CYS A 293 -14.45 -13.89 17.39
CA CYS A 293 -14.71 -13.73 15.97
C CYS A 293 -15.50 -14.92 15.39
N ALA A 294 -15.15 -16.14 15.79
CA ALA A 294 -15.89 -17.35 15.40
C ALA A 294 -17.35 -17.29 15.85
N LEU A 295 -17.61 -16.90 17.11
CA LEU A 295 -18.97 -16.79 17.63
C LEU A 295 -19.76 -15.68 16.92
N GLN A 296 -19.13 -14.54 16.61
CA GLN A 296 -19.75 -13.49 15.79
C GLN A 296 -20.18 -14.04 14.41
N ALA A 297 -19.29 -14.78 13.73
CA ALA A 297 -19.62 -15.39 12.45
C ALA A 297 -20.82 -16.36 12.55
N ALA A 298 -20.85 -17.18 13.61
CA ALA A 298 -21.96 -18.09 13.86
C ALA A 298 -23.29 -17.35 14.13
N MET A 299 -23.25 -16.23 14.84
CA MET A 299 -24.45 -15.39 15.09
C MET A 299 -25.00 -14.74 13.83
N GLU A 300 -24.14 -14.44 12.85
CA GLU A 300 -24.57 -14.00 11.52
C GLU A 300 -25.09 -15.17 10.66
N GLY A 301 -24.99 -16.42 11.12
CA GLY A 301 -25.48 -17.61 10.43
C GLY A 301 -24.46 -18.23 9.46
N TYR A 302 -23.18 -17.86 9.54
CA TYR A 302 -22.12 -18.53 8.80
C TYR A 302 -21.70 -19.84 9.49
N ARG A 303 -21.32 -20.85 8.71
CA ARG A 303 -20.72 -22.05 9.31
C ARG A 303 -19.26 -21.78 9.62
N VAL A 304 -18.82 -22.06 10.85
CA VAL A 304 -17.40 -22.00 11.22
C VAL A 304 -16.80 -23.40 11.09
N VAL A 305 -15.76 -23.54 10.28
CA VAL A 305 -15.11 -24.82 9.93
C VAL A 305 -13.59 -24.67 9.92
N THR A 306 -12.87 -25.80 9.86
CA THR A 306 -11.43 -25.78 9.62
C THR A 306 -11.13 -25.74 8.11
N MET A 307 -9.95 -25.23 7.74
CA MET A 307 -9.50 -25.26 6.34
C MET A 307 -9.33 -26.70 5.84
N ASP A 308 -8.86 -27.63 6.68
CA ASP A 308 -8.80 -29.06 6.37
C ASP A 308 -10.16 -29.64 5.97
N TYR A 309 -11.23 -29.23 6.64
CA TYR A 309 -12.58 -29.66 6.30
C TYR A 309 -13.07 -29.04 4.99
N ALA A 310 -12.71 -27.78 4.72
CA ALA A 310 -13.27 -27.02 3.62
C ALA A 310 -12.53 -27.21 2.29
N CYS A 311 -11.24 -27.57 2.32
CA CYS A 311 -10.35 -27.56 1.16
C CYS A 311 -10.81 -28.42 -0.03
N ASP A 312 -11.52 -29.52 0.20
CA ASP A 312 -12.03 -30.46 -0.82
C ASP A 312 -13.53 -30.26 -1.13
N LYS A 313 -14.14 -29.16 -0.65
CA LYS A 313 -15.59 -28.92 -0.75
C LYS A 313 -15.97 -27.56 -1.32
N ALA A 314 -15.15 -26.53 -1.06
CA ALA A 314 -15.49 -25.17 -1.41
C ALA A 314 -14.99 -24.78 -2.81
N ASP A 315 -15.67 -23.83 -3.43
CA ASP A 315 -15.37 -23.35 -4.78
C ASP A 315 -14.46 -22.11 -4.78
N ILE A 316 -14.57 -21.27 -3.74
CA ILE A 316 -13.88 -19.99 -3.63
C ILE A 316 -13.19 -19.92 -2.27
N PHE A 317 -11.92 -19.52 -2.23
CA PHE A 317 -11.17 -19.34 -1.01
C PHE A 317 -10.60 -17.92 -0.94
N VAL A 318 -10.89 -17.21 0.15
CA VAL A 318 -10.43 -15.83 0.41
C VAL A 318 -9.68 -15.82 1.74
N THR A 319 -8.43 -15.36 1.74
CA THR A 319 -7.62 -15.22 2.97
C THR A 319 -7.66 -13.77 3.47
N ALA A 320 -8.11 -13.57 4.71
CA ALA A 320 -8.32 -12.26 5.33
C ALA A 320 -7.75 -12.20 6.77
N THR A 321 -6.69 -12.98 7.04
CA THR A 321 -6.13 -13.14 8.40
C THR A 321 -4.94 -12.22 8.70
N GLY A 322 -4.21 -11.77 7.68
CA GLY A 322 -2.87 -11.17 7.87
C GLY A 322 -1.82 -12.15 8.42
N ASN A 323 -2.05 -13.46 8.34
CA ASN A 323 -1.21 -14.50 8.92
C ASN A 323 -0.61 -15.43 7.84
N TYR A 324 0.40 -16.21 8.23
CA TYR A 324 1.21 -17.04 7.34
C TYR A 324 0.68 -18.47 7.22
N LYS A 325 0.80 -19.08 6.02
CA LYS A 325 0.43 -20.48 5.74
C LYS A 325 -1.02 -20.86 6.08
N VAL A 326 -1.97 -19.96 5.83
CA VAL A 326 -3.41 -20.21 6.01
C VAL A 326 -3.94 -21.26 5.01
N ILE A 327 -3.53 -21.15 3.75
CA ILE A 327 -3.75 -22.18 2.71
C ILE A 327 -2.39 -22.76 2.36
N THR A 328 -2.23 -24.07 2.50
CA THR A 328 -0.96 -24.77 2.28
C THR A 328 -1.01 -25.56 0.97
N HIS A 329 0.14 -26.04 0.50
CA HIS A 329 0.21 -26.98 -0.62
C HIS A 329 -0.72 -28.19 -0.43
N ALA A 330 -0.78 -28.74 0.79
CA ALA A 330 -1.62 -29.90 1.08
C ALA A 330 -3.12 -29.59 0.99
N HIS A 331 -3.55 -28.35 1.26
CA HIS A 331 -4.92 -27.92 1.02
C HIS A 331 -5.19 -27.77 -0.47
N MET A 332 -4.30 -27.10 -1.21
CA MET A 332 -4.47 -26.86 -2.65
C MET A 332 -4.51 -28.16 -3.46
N ALA A 333 -3.71 -29.15 -3.08
CA ALA A 333 -3.72 -30.46 -3.73
C ALA A 333 -5.04 -31.24 -3.59
N LYS A 334 -5.96 -30.78 -2.74
CA LYS A 334 -7.28 -31.38 -2.50
C LYS A 334 -8.44 -30.57 -3.10
N MET A 335 -8.18 -29.36 -3.60
CA MET A 335 -9.18 -28.47 -4.22
C MET A 335 -9.57 -28.93 -5.61
#